data_AF-A0A563U4C6-F1
#
_entry.id   AF-A0A563U4C6-F1
#
_cell.length_a   1.000
_cell.length_b   1.000
_cell.length_c   1.000
_cell.angle_alpha   90.00
_cell.angle_beta   90.00
_cell.angle_gamma   90.00
#
_symmetry.space_group_name_H-M   'P 1'
#
loop_
_entity.id
_entity.type
_entity.pdbx_description
1 polymer ?
#
loop_
_entity_poly.entity_id
_entity_poly.type
_entity_poly.pdbx_seq_one_letter_code
_entity_poly.pdbx_strand_id
1 'polypeptide(L)' 'MNLNERNPQLGFHSADGAIVPLAELNVNSLPYIGLTSVQLYHLLEQKISREHYEECALIRDELSRRTVKIKQKRQP' A
#
# COMPACT_ATOMS: atom_id res chain seq x y z
N MET A 1 25.45 -20.85 -16.16
CA MET A 1 25.18 -19.83 -15.12
C MET A 1 23.84 -20.14 -14.48
N ASN A 2 23.80 -20.28 -13.17
CA ASN A 2 22.61 -20.66 -12.41
C ASN A 2 21.81 -19.38 -12.09
N LEU A 3 20.61 -19.21 -12.65
CA LEU A 3 19.76 -18.02 -12.42
C LEU A 3 19.17 -17.92 -11.00
N ASN A 4 19.47 -18.87 -10.11
CA ASN A 4 18.92 -18.97 -8.76
C ASN A 4 19.81 -18.37 -7.65
N GLU A 5 20.90 -17.70 -7.99
CA GLU A 5 21.68 -16.95 -6.99
C GLU A 5 20.90 -15.69 -6.57
N ARG A 6 20.23 -15.78 -5.41
CA ARG A 6 19.59 -14.64 -4.74
C ARG A 6 20.68 -13.64 -4.37
N ASN A 7 20.77 -12.53 -5.10
CA ASN A 7 21.72 -11.46 -4.82
C ASN A 7 21.22 -10.62 -3.63
N PRO A 8 21.78 -10.77 -2.41
CA PRO A 8 21.28 -10.10 -1.21
C PRO A 8 21.53 -8.58 -1.21
N GLN A 9 22.26 -8.07 -2.20
CA GLN A 9 22.61 -6.65 -2.33
C GLN A 9 21.54 -5.83 -3.07
N LEU A 10 20.53 -6.47 -3.67
CA LEU A 10 19.38 -5.79 -4.28
C LEU A 10 18.27 -5.62 -3.24
N GLY A 11 18.18 -4.42 -2.68
CA GLY A 11 17.20 -4.05 -1.67
C GLY A 11 17.05 -2.54 -1.52
N PHE A 12 16.08 -2.09 -0.72
CA PHE A 12 15.91 -0.69 -0.35
C PHE A 12 16.62 -0.41 0.98
N HIS A 13 17.19 0.78 1.12
CA HIS A 13 17.70 1.22 2.41
C HIS A 13 16.54 1.71 3.28
N SER A 14 16.36 1.13 4.45
CA SER A 14 15.48 1.65 5.49
C SER A 14 16.10 2.87 6.16
N ALA A 15 15.30 3.62 6.91
CA ALA A 15 15.72 4.87 7.56
C ALA A 15 16.83 4.69 8.61
N ASP A 16 17.00 3.47 9.12
CA ASP A 16 18.06 3.05 10.04
C ASP A 16 19.33 2.53 9.33
N GLY A 17 19.35 2.56 8.00
CA GLY A 17 20.48 2.12 7.17
C GLY A 17 20.52 0.62 6.89
N ALA A 18 19.56 -0.17 7.39
CA ALA A 18 19.46 -1.57 7.02
C ALA A 18 19.04 -1.73 5.54
N ILE A 19 19.48 -2.82 4.91
CA ILE A 19 19.07 -3.17 3.54
C ILE A 19 17.88 -4.12 3.65
N VAL A 20 16.70 -3.66 3.23
CA VAL A 20 15.48 -4.46 3.10
C VAL A 20 15.52 -5.16 1.74
N PRO A 21 15.74 -6.49 1.68
CA PRO A 21 15.85 -7.22 0.42
C PRO A 21 14.59 -7.07 -0.43
N LEU A 22 14.73 -7.00 -1.76
CA LEU A 22 13.57 -6.98 -2.66
C LEU A 22 12.65 -8.19 -2.48
N ALA A 23 13.20 -9.33 -2.08
CA ALA A 23 12.43 -10.54 -1.80
C ALA A 23 11.54 -10.45 -0.55
N GLU A 24 11.82 -9.49 0.35
CA GLU A 24 11.02 -9.25 1.56
C GLU A 24 9.87 -8.25 1.32
N LEU A 25 9.79 -7.65 0.13
CA LEU A 25 8.60 -6.89 -0.28
C LEU A 25 7.42 -7.85 -0.46
N ASN A 26 6.62 -7.92 0.59
CA ASN A 26 5.38 -8.68 0.59
C ASN A 26 4.21 -7.76 0.26
N VAL A 27 3.27 -8.22 -0.58
CA VAL A 27 2.00 -7.54 -0.84
C VAL A 27 1.18 -7.32 0.45
N ASN A 28 1.46 -8.09 1.50
CA ASN A 28 0.92 -7.87 2.85
C ASN A 28 1.23 -6.45 3.41
N SER A 29 2.30 -5.79 2.96
CA SER A 29 2.63 -4.42 3.34
C SER A 29 1.90 -3.36 2.51
N LEU A 30 1.09 -3.77 1.53
CA LEU A 30 0.25 -2.88 0.70
C LEU A 30 -1.20 -3.02 1.14
N PRO A 31 -1.58 -2.39 2.26
CA PRO A 31 -2.95 -2.46 2.75
C PRO A 31 -3.88 -1.94 1.65
N TYR A 32 -4.99 -2.66 1.46
CA TYR A 32 -6.09 -2.28 0.59
C TYR A 32 -5.85 -2.39 -0.93
N ILE A 33 -4.71 -2.89 -1.41
CA ILE A 33 -4.42 -2.99 -2.86
C ILE A 33 -5.42 -3.88 -3.62
N GLY A 34 -5.96 -4.91 -2.95
CA GLY A 34 -6.98 -5.81 -3.51
C GLY A 34 -8.43 -5.36 -3.29
N LEU A 35 -8.66 -4.25 -2.58
CA LEU A 35 -10.01 -3.77 -2.28
C LEU A 35 -10.48 -2.78 -3.34
N THR A 36 -11.76 -2.80 -3.67
CA THR A 36 -12.38 -1.76 -4.52
C THR A 36 -12.67 -0.50 -3.72
N SER A 37 -12.93 0.62 -4.39
CA SER A 37 -13.31 1.87 -3.70
C SER A 37 -14.58 1.70 -2.87
N VAL A 38 -15.55 0.91 -3.35
CA VAL A 38 -16.79 0.62 -2.61
C VAL A 38 -16.50 -0.17 -1.33
N GLN A 39 -15.66 -1.18 -1.43
CA GLN A 39 -15.23 -1.96 -0.26
C GLN A 39 -14.45 -1.10 0.74
N LEU A 40 -13.64 -0.17 0.27
CA LEU A 40 -12.92 0.79 1.13
C LEU A 40 -13.88 1.73 1.87
N TYR A 41 -14.94 2.22 1.23
CA TYR A 41 -15.96 3.02 1.92
C TYR A 41 -16.69 2.20 2.99
N HIS A 42 -17.07 0.97 2.68
CA HIS A 42 -17.70 0.09 3.67
C HIS A 42 -16.77 -0.22 4.85
N LEU A 43 -15.48 -0.47 4.58
CA LEU A 43 -14.48 -0.69 5.61
C LEU A 43 -14.28 0.56 6.48
N LEU A 44 -14.30 1.76 5.88
CA LEU A 44 -14.21 3.02 6.60
C LEU A 44 -15.38 3.18 7.59
N GLU A 45 -16.61 2.92 7.16
CA GLU A 45 -17.79 2.97 8.04
C GLU A 45 -17.67 1.99 9.21
N GLN A 46 -17.22 0.75 8.94
CA GLN A 46 -16.99 -0.23 9.99
C GLN A 46 -15.93 0.22 11.01
N LYS A 47 -14.86 0.90 10.55
CA LYS A 47 -13.78 1.38 11.42
C LYS A 47 -14.18 2.62 12.21
N ILE A 48 -15.00 3.50 11.64
CA ILE A 48 -15.61 4.64 12.36
C ILE A 48 -16.47 4.15 13.51
N SER A 49 -17.34 3.16 13.27
CA SER A 49 -18.22 2.59 14.31
C SER A 49 -17.45 1.90 15.44
N ARG A 50 -16.18 1.54 15.22
CA ARG A 50 -15.28 0.95 16.22
C ARG A 50 -14.32 1.97 16.82
N GLU A 51 -14.40 3.24 16.44
CA GLU A 51 -13.52 4.32 16.89
C GLU A 51 -12.03 4.10 16.56
N HIS A 52 -11.73 3.33 15.50
CA HIS A 52 -10.35 3.07 15.05
C HIS A 52 -9.88 4.19 14.10
N TYR A 53 -9.67 5.38 14.65
CA TYR A 53 -9.41 6.59 13.83
C TYR A 53 -8.10 6.56 13.04
N GLU A 54 -7.05 5.90 13.56
CA GLU A 54 -5.79 5.73 12.83
C GLU A 54 -5.99 4.95 11.53
N GLU A 55 -6.75 3.85 11.59
CA GLU A 55 -7.10 3.06 10.41
C GLU A 55 -8.00 3.86 9.44
N CYS A 56 -8.90 4.68 9.97
CA CYS A 56 -9.74 5.55 9.16
C CYS A 56 -8.92 6.55 8.34
N ALA A 57 -7.84 7.10 8.92
CA ALA A 57 -6.93 8.00 8.21
C ALA A 57 -6.25 7.29 7.04
N LEU A 58 -5.73 6.08 7.27
CA LEU A 58 -5.08 5.28 6.22
C LEU A 58 -6.03 4.93 5.06
N ILE A 59 -7.28 4.57 5.37
CA ILE A 59 -8.30 4.26 4.36
C ILE A 59 -8.69 5.51 3.56
N ARG A 60 -8.85 6.66 4.24
CA ARG A 60 -9.16 7.94 3.58
C ARG A 60 -8.05 8.37 2.64
N ASP A 61 -6.80 8.27 3.06
CA ASP A 61 -5.64 8.59 2.22
C ASP A 61 -5.60 7.72 0.96
N GLU A 62 -5.91 6.43 1.10
CA GLU A 62 -5.98 5.51 -0.03
C GLU A 62 -7.12 5.84 -1.00
N LEU A 63 -8.31 6.16 -0.48
CA LEU A 63 -9.44 6.64 -1.29
C LEU A 63 -9.08 7.93 -2.05
N SER A 64 -8.46 8.90 -1.37
CA SER A 64 -8.01 10.16 -1.98
C SER A 64 -6.97 9.93 -3.07
N ARG A 65 -5.97 9.07 -2.84
CA ARG A 65 -4.98 8.68 -3.86
C ARG A 65 -5.64 8.14 -5.13
N ARG A 66 -6.69 7.32 -4.98
CA ARG A 66 -7.41 6.74 -6.13
C ARG A 66 -8.24 7.77 -6.88
N THR A 67 -8.87 8.71 -6.19
CA THR A 67 -9.59 9.82 -6.84
C THR A 67 -8.66 10.72 -7.66
N VAL A 68 -7.45 10.99 -7.16
CA VAL A 68 -6.42 11.76 -7.90
C VAL A 68 -5.98 11.03 -9.17
N LYS A 69 -5.72 9.71 -9.11
CA LYS A 69 -5.37 8.90 -10.29
C LYS A 69 -6.46 8.90 -11.37
N ILE A 70 -7.73 8.92 -10.98
CA ILE A 70 -8.86 8.98 -11.93
C ILE A 70 -8.90 10.35 -12.63
N LYS A 71 -8.60 11.44 -11.92
CA LYS A 71 -8.55 12.80 -12.51
C LYS A 71 -7.41 12.94 -13.52
N GLN A 72 -6.23 12.37 -13.23
CA GLN A 72 -5.08 12.40 -14.15
C GLN A 72 -5.32 11.60 -15.43
N LYS A 73 -6.01 10.44 -15.37
CA LYS A 73 -6.39 9.67 -16.57
C LYS A 73 -7.42 10.36 -17.47
N ARG A 74 -8.06 11.44 -17.01
CA ARG A 74 -9.10 12.19 -17.74
C ARG A 74 -8.60 13.52 -18.31
N GLN A 75 -7.32 13.85 -18.14
CA GLN A 75 -6.71 14.98 -18.84
C GLN A 75 -6.12 14.49 -20.16
N PRO A 76 -6.47 15.12 -21.31
CA PRO A 76 -5.93 14.78 -22.63
C PRO A 76 -4.45 15.14 -22.78
#